data_AF-A0A6C0EA43-F1
#
_entry.id   AF-A0A6C0EA43-F1
#
_cell.length_a   1.000
_cell.length_b   1.000
_cell.length_c   1.000
_cell.angle_alpha   90.00
_cell.angle_beta   90.00
_cell.angle_gamma   90.00
#
_symmetry.space_group_name_H-M   'P 1'
#
loop_
_entity.id
_entity.type
_entity.pdbx_description
1 polymer ?
#
loop_
_entity_poly.entity_id
_entity_poly.type
_entity_poly.pdbx_seq_one_letter_code
_entity_poly.pdbx_strand_id
1 'polypeptide(L)'
;MEEIYITFKHILSGCRTYLDAFYFANIFTTLYPDSSELISGMINGKTYETIIDMRNMKNMLEFSNTSEWKEDIHEEIDKLLKGGADNTQHRTFSRILRYKPSKPNNANVFKIHSDIIALNSIKVTKQCPHCGKDHCDFEDADYVICGYSDPKLGYDWIGCQKDWCFRCGKKFCKSWNDDQLFIESNRTHDGVCCEKHAKNNNFNYPDDYCQCINLNINRHNFII
;
A
#
# COMPACT_ATOMS: atom_id res chain seq x y z
N MET A 1 32.76 0.15 7.61
CA MET A 1 31.95 0.18 8.85
C MET A 1 30.92 1.30 8.83
N GLU A 2 31.27 2.52 8.42
CA GLU A 2 30.34 3.66 8.39
C GLU A 2 29.11 3.44 7.50
N GLU A 3 29.29 2.95 6.26
CA GLU A 3 28.17 2.65 5.35
C GLU A 3 27.20 1.57 5.91
N ILE A 4 27.75 0.56 6.57
CA ILE A 4 26.99 -0.53 7.20
C ILE A 4 26.15 0.04 8.36
N TYR A 5 26.75 0.88 9.20
CA TYR A 5 26.06 1.58 10.28
C TYR A 5 24.91 2.46 9.75
N ILE A 6 25.17 3.25 8.69
CA ILE A 6 24.17 4.13 8.07
C ILE A 6 23.00 3.29 7.54
N THR A 7 23.29 2.18 6.86
CA THR A 7 22.28 1.28 6.31
C THR A 7 21.40 0.68 7.40
N PHE A 8 22.00 0.11 8.45
CA PHE A 8 21.25 -0.48 9.56
C PHE A 8 20.43 0.55 10.31
N LYS A 9 21.04 1.70 10.62
CA LYS A 9 20.35 2.80 11.28
C LYS A 9 19.13 3.23 10.48
N HIS A 10 19.26 3.39 9.17
CA HIS A 10 18.15 3.79 8.31
C HIS A 10 17.01 2.77 8.38
N ILE A 11 17.31 1.48 8.16
CA ILE A 11 16.28 0.41 8.16
C ILE A 11 15.63 0.26 9.54
N LEU A 12 16.44 0.11 10.60
CA LEU A 12 15.94 -0.09 11.96
C LEU A 12 15.21 1.15 12.52
N SER A 13 15.59 2.35 12.06
CA SER A 13 14.84 3.57 12.40
C SER A 13 13.44 3.58 11.77
N GLY A 14 13.25 2.93 10.62
CA GLY A 14 11.96 2.77 9.97
C GLY A 14 11.05 1.71 10.61
N CYS A 15 11.59 0.76 11.36
CA CYS A 15 10.81 -0.30 12.01
C CYS A 15 9.96 0.24 13.16
N ARG A 16 8.63 0.24 13.04
CA ARG A 16 7.74 0.75 14.09
C ARG A 16 7.49 -0.24 15.22
N THR A 17 7.59 -1.55 14.94
CA THR A 17 7.45 -2.61 15.95
C THR A 17 8.79 -3.22 16.33
N TYR A 18 8.89 -3.74 17.56
CA TYR A 18 10.07 -4.46 18.01
C TYR A 18 10.31 -5.73 17.18
N LEU A 19 9.23 -6.43 16.80
CA LEU A 19 9.31 -7.67 16.02
C LEU A 19 9.90 -7.42 14.62
N ASP A 20 9.52 -6.32 13.97
CA ASP A 20 10.10 -5.94 12.68
C ASP A 20 11.59 -5.61 12.83
N ALA A 21 11.93 -4.81 13.84
CA ALA A 21 13.32 -4.45 14.10
C ALA A 21 14.17 -5.69 14.40
N PHE A 22 13.65 -6.60 15.23
CA PHE A 22 14.30 -7.87 15.57
C PHE A 22 14.47 -8.80 14.36
N TYR A 23 13.49 -8.85 13.46
CA TYR A 23 13.59 -9.61 12.21
C TYR A 23 14.77 -9.13 11.36
N PHE A 24 14.86 -7.82 11.11
CA PHE A 24 15.99 -7.25 10.37
C PHE A 24 17.32 -7.40 11.13
N ALA A 25 17.30 -7.29 12.45
CA ALA A 25 18.46 -7.55 13.30
C ALA A 25 19.07 -8.91 13.01
N ASN A 26 18.25 -9.97 13.01
CA ASN A 26 18.73 -11.33 12.81
C ASN A 26 19.35 -11.53 11.43
N ILE A 27 18.79 -10.87 10.41
CA ILE A 27 19.40 -10.86 9.07
C ILE A 27 20.77 -10.18 9.12
N PHE A 28 20.86 -9.01 9.75
CA PHE A 28 22.10 -8.25 9.82
C PHE A 28 23.18 -8.89 10.70
N THR A 29 22.82 -9.49 11.83
CA THR A 29 23.77 -10.22 12.68
C THR A 29 24.28 -11.49 12.01
N THR A 30 23.46 -12.13 11.17
CA THR A 30 23.90 -13.26 10.34
C THR A 30 24.90 -12.82 9.27
N LEU A 31 24.65 -11.69 8.61
CA LEU A 31 25.53 -11.15 7.56
C LEU A 31 26.80 -10.49 8.12
N TYR A 32 26.71 -9.89 9.32
CA TYR A 32 27.77 -9.10 9.95
C TYR A 32 27.88 -9.41 11.45
N PRO A 33 28.43 -10.58 11.83
CA PRO A 33 28.47 -11.02 13.24
C PRO A 33 29.18 -10.04 14.17
N ASP A 34 30.27 -9.41 13.70
CA ASP A 34 31.06 -8.44 14.48
C ASP A 34 30.26 -7.16 14.83
N SER A 35 29.15 -6.90 14.15
CA SER A 35 28.26 -5.76 14.40
C SER A 35 27.11 -6.08 15.36
N SER A 36 27.07 -7.29 15.94
CA SER A 36 25.93 -7.76 16.75
C SER A 36 25.62 -6.87 17.96
N GLU A 37 26.64 -6.45 18.71
CA GLU A 37 26.45 -5.56 19.87
C GLU A 37 25.87 -4.20 19.47
N LEU A 38 26.38 -3.64 18.36
CA LEU A 38 25.89 -2.39 17.80
C LEU A 38 24.43 -2.48 17.38
N ILE A 39 24.06 -3.53 16.62
CA ILE A 39 22.69 -3.77 16.16
C ILE A 39 21.75 -3.96 17.35
N SER A 40 22.17 -4.73 18.36
CA SER A 40 21.41 -4.94 19.60
C SER A 40 21.17 -3.61 20.34
N GLY A 41 22.20 -2.76 20.43
CA GLY A 41 22.08 -1.42 21.01
C GLY A 41 21.09 -0.53 20.27
N MET A 42 21.07 -0.57 18.92
CA MET A 42 20.12 0.19 18.11
C MET A 42 18.67 -0.21 18.35
N ILE A 43 18.43 -1.49 18.63
CA ILE A 43 17.09 -2.03 18.83
C ILE A 43 16.61 -1.76 20.25
N ASN A 44 17.41 -2.15 21.24
CA ASN A 44 17.02 -2.03 22.65
C ASN A 44 16.94 -0.57 23.11
N GLY A 45 17.62 0.36 22.43
CA GLY A 45 17.56 1.79 22.73
C GLY A 45 16.35 2.53 22.14
N LYS A 46 15.49 1.85 21.35
CA LYS A 46 14.37 2.47 20.64
C LYS A 46 13.03 2.16 21.33
N THR A 47 12.15 3.16 21.36
CA THR A 47 10.74 2.96 21.73
C THR A 47 9.95 2.46 20.53
N TYR A 48 9.18 1.38 20.74
CA TYR A 48 8.37 0.76 19.70
C TYR A 48 6.89 0.98 19.93
N GLU A 49 6.13 0.97 18.85
CA GLU A 49 4.69 1.11 18.86
C GLU A 49 4.00 -0.25 18.89
N THR A 50 2.83 -0.31 19.52
CA THR A 50 1.95 -1.49 19.52
C THR A 50 1.03 -1.45 18.30
N ILE A 51 1.61 -1.61 17.12
CA ILE A 51 0.89 -1.68 15.83
C ILE A 51 1.13 -3.04 15.17
N ILE A 52 0.43 -3.28 14.05
CA ILE A 52 0.60 -4.51 13.26
C ILE A 52 2.01 -4.57 12.67
N ASP A 53 2.76 -5.60 13.04
CA ASP A 53 4.07 -5.93 12.46
C ASP A 53 3.94 -6.64 11.10
N MET A 54 5.06 -6.71 10.37
CA MET A 54 5.15 -7.33 9.05
C MET A 54 4.79 -8.81 9.06
N ARG A 55 5.09 -9.55 10.14
CA ARG A 55 4.78 -10.98 10.23
C ARG A 55 3.27 -11.18 10.33
N ASN A 56 2.60 -10.42 11.18
CA ASN A 56 1.15 -10.42 11.29
C ASN A 56 0.47 -9.98 9.98
N MET A 57 1.01 -8.96 9.31
CA MET A 57 0.55 -8.54 7.99
C MET A 57 0.67 -9.67 6.96
N LYS A 58 1.83 -10.35 6.90
CA LYS A 58 2.08 -11.47 6.00
C LYS A 58 1.13 -12.63 6.25
N ASN A 59 0.97 -13.03 7.52
CA ASN A 59 0.04 -14.11 7.90
C ASN A 59 -1.40 -13.80 7.46
N MET A 60 -1.83 -12.54 7.63
CA MET A 60 -3.17 -12.12 7.22
C MET A 60 -3.35 -12.12 5.70
N LEU A 61 -2.32 -11.70 4.95
CA LEU A 61 -2.35 -11.77 3.49
C LEU A 61 -2.42 -13.22 3.02
N GLU A 62 -1.66 -14.13 3.63
CA GLU A 62 -1.70 -15.56 3.33
C GLU A 62 -3.07 -16.17 3.65
N PHE A 63 -3.62 -15.89 4.85
CA PHE A 63 -4.96 -16.31 5.25
C PHE A 63 -6.04 -15.78 4.30
N SER A 64 -5.95 -14.50 3.94
CA SER A 64 -6.88 -13.89 2.99
C SER A 64 -6.78 -14.53 1.60
N ASN A 65 -5.58 -14.91 1.17
CA ASN A 65 -5.37 -15.55 -0.12
C ASN A 65 -5.99 -16.96 -0.16
N THR A 66 -5.78 -17.76 0.89
CA THR A 66 -6.27 -19.14 0.99
C THR A 66 -7.76 -19.26 1.31
N SER A 67 -8.35 -18.24 1.93
CA SER A 67 -9.77 -18.23 2.26
C SER A 67 -10.61 -18.00 1.01
N GLU A 68 -11.61 -18.86 0.78
CA GLU A 68 -12.49 -18.75 -0.38
C GLU A 68 -13.48 -17.59 -0.22
N TRP A 69 -14.02 -17.43 0.99
CA TRP A 69 -15.18 -16.58 1.25
C TRP A 69 -14.84 -15.28 1.97
N LYS A 70 -15.55 -14.20 1.61
CA LYS A 70 -15.41 -12.87 2.18
C LYS A 70 -15.68 -12.85 3.69
N GLU A 71 -16.68 -13.58 4.15
CA GLU A 71 -17.12 -13.59 5.54
C GLU A 71 -16.06 -14.16 6.48
N ASP A 72 -15.32 -15.18 6.04
CA ASP A 72 -14.23 -15.80 6.82
C ASP A 72 -13.07 -14.82 7.04
N ILE A 73 -12.83 -13.97 6.04
CA ILE A 73 -11.73 -13.01 6.05
C ILE A 73 -12.12 -11.76 6.86
N HIS A 74 -13.38 -11.33 6.77
CA HIS A 74 -13.86 -10.08 7.38
C HIS A 74 -13.65 -10.07 8.91
N GLU A 75 -13.97 -11.17 9.60
CA GLU A 75 -13.83 -11.23 11.06
C GLU A 75 -12.37 -11.09 11.50
N GLU A 76 -11.45 -11.76 10.80
CA GLU A 76 -10.02 -11.75 11.13
C GLU A 76 -9.36 -10.41 10.76
N ILE A 77 -9.74 -9.82 9.62
CA ILE A 77 -9.29 -8.47 9.25
C ILE A 77 -9.76 -7.45 10.30
N ASP A 78 -11.01 -7.51 10.77
CA ASP A 78 -11.51 -6.59 11.79
C ASP A 78 -10.74 -6.68 13.11
N LYS A 79 -10.35 -7.89 13.53
CA LYS A 79 -9.50 -8.09 14.72
C LYS A 79 -8.12 -7.45 14.52
N LEU A 80 -7.51 -7.68 13.36
CA LEU A 80 -6.20 -7.14 13.04
C LEU A 80 -6.22 -5.61 12.95
N LEU A 81 -7.20 -5.03 12.25
CA LEU A 81 -7.31 -3.58 12.03
C LEU A 81 -7.52 -2.79 13.32
N LYS A 82 -8.23 -3.36 14.30
CA LYS A 82 -8.36 -2.79 15.65
C LYS A 82 -7.02 -2.68 16.39
N GLY A 83 -6.00 -3.45 15.97
CA GLY A 83 -4.64 -3.43 16.52
C GLY A 83 -3.75 -2.29 16.03
N GLY A 84 -4.32 -1.18 15.54
CA GLY A 84 -3.55 0.01 15.13
C GLY A 84 -3.08 -0.03 13.68
N ALA A 85 -3.92 -0.52 12.77
CA ALA A 85 -3.62 -0.47 11.33
C ALA A 85 -3.55 0.96 10.80
N ASP A 86 -2.63 1.20 9.87
CA ASP A 86 -2.59 2.45 9.12
C ASP A 86 -3.64 2.49 7.99
N ASN A 87 -3.92 3.68 7.46
CA ASN A 87 -4.88 3.87 6.37
C ASN A 87 -4.55 3.07 5.10
N THR A 88 -3.27 2.76 4.88
CA THR A 88 -2.81 1.97 3.73
C THR A 88 -3.20 0.52 3.92
N GLN A 89 -2.94 -0.05 5.10
CA GLN A 89 -3.31 -1.40 5.49
C GLN A 89 -4.84 -1.58 5.43
N HIS A 90 -5.60 -0.63 5.98
CA HIS A 90 -7.07 -0.60 5.86
C HIS A 90 -7.55 -0.67 4.41
N ARG A 91 -6.97 0.14 3.53
CA ARG A 91 -7.34 0.17 2.10
C ARG A 91 -6.98 -1.14 1.40
N THR A 92 -5.80 -1.70 1.69
CA THR A 92 -5.35 -2.98 1.13
C THR A 92 -6.34 -4.10 1.47
N PHE A 93 -6.66 -4.25 2.75
CA PHE A 93 -7.60 -5.28 3.22
C PHE A 93 -9.03 -5.05 2.70
N SER A 94 -9.49 -3.80 2.63
CA SER A 94 -10.78 -3.46 2.03
C SER A 94 -10.85 -3.87 0.56
N ARG A 95 -9.76 -3.70 -0.21
CA ARG A 95 -9.70 -4.16 -1.60
C ARG A 95 -9.78 -5.68 -1.68
N ILE A 96 -9.01 -6.40 -0.86
CA ILE A 96 -9.03 -7.86 -0.84
C ILE A 96 -10.45 -8.38 -0.57
N LEU A 97 -11.15 -7.83 0.43
CA LEU A 97 -12.52 -8.20 0.76
C LEU A 97 -13.52 -7.93 -0.39
N ARG A 98 -13.31 -6.89 -1.19
CA ARG A 98 -14.16 -6.58 -2.35
C ARG A 98 -14.04 -7.60 -3.47
N TYR A 99 -12.90 -8.26 -3.60
CA TYR A 99 -12.64 -9.25 -4.65
C TYR A 99 -13.01 -10.68 -4.25
N LYS A 100 -13.40 -10.92 -2.99
CA LYS A 100 -13.79 -12.23 -2.49
C LYS A 100 -15.30 -12.45 -2.62
N PRO A 101 -15.74 -13.63 -3.08
CA PRO A 101 -17.16 -13.95 -3.15
C PRO A 101 -17.75 -14.09 -1.73
N SER A 102 -19.02 -13.71 -1.59
CA SER A 102 -19.80 -14.00 -0.37
C SER A 102 -20.19 -15.48 -0.32
N LYS A 103 -20.28 -16.06 0.89
CA LYS A 103 -20.79 -17.41 1.08
C LYS A 103 -22.18 -17.57 0.46
N PRO A 104 -22.47 -18.70 -0.21
CA PRO A 104 -23.82 -19.01 -0.67
C PRO A 104 -24.70 -19.28 0.56
N ASN A 105 -25.35 -18.24 1.06
CA ASN A 105 -26.35 -18.39 2.11
C ASN A 105 -27.62 -19.04 1.52
N ASN A 106 -27.95 -20.24 1.99
CA ASN A 106 -29.26 -20.89 1.74
C ASN A 106 -30.42 -20.24 2.52
N ALA A 107 -30.23 -19.07 3.11
CA ALA A 107 -31.28 -18.33 3.78
C ALA A 107 -31.17 -16.84 3.47
N ASN A 108 -32.19 -16.34 2.77
CA ASN A 108 -32.64 -14.96 2.85
C ASN A 108 -32.65 -14.53 4.33
N VAL A 109 -32.14 -13.32 4.65
CA VAL A 109 -32.77 -12.34 5.59
C VAL A 109 -31.82 -11.23 6.10
N PHE A 110 -30.49 -11.26 5.93
CA PHE A 110 -29.63 -10.09 6.26
C PHE A 110 -29.01 -9.36 5.04
N LYS A 111 -29.55 -9.65 3.86
CA LYS A 111 -28.94 -9.39 2.54
C LYS A 111 -29.37 -8.07 1.87
N ILE A 112 -29.59 -6.98 2.63
CA ILE A 112 -30.13 -5.74 2.04
C ILE A 112 -29.17 -4.53 2.14
N HIS A 113 -28.21 -4.49 3.06
CA HIS A 113 -27.32 -3.31 3.16
C HIS A 113 -25.90 -3.51 2.62
N SER A 114 -25.31 -4.70 2.75
CA SER A 114 -23.99 -5.01 2.18
C SER A 114 -24.03 -5.29 0.67
N ASP A 115 -25.15 -5.84 0.20
CA ASP A 115 -25.24 -6.38 -1.15
C ASP A 115 -25.69 -5.33 -2.18
N ILE A 116 -26.40 -4.29 -1.76
CA ILE A 116 -26.71 -3.14 -2.62
C ILE A 116 -25.44 -2.36 -2.99
N ILE A 117 -24.41 -2.36 -2.14
CA ILE A 117 -23.11 -1.73 -2.43
C ILE A 117 -22.25 -2.62 -3.33
N ALA A 118 -22.37 -3.95 -3.22
CA ALA A 118 -21.58 -4.90 -4.02
C ALA A 118 -22.18 -5.23 -5.40
N LEU A 119 -23.49 -5.08 -5.60
CA LEU A 119 -24.18 -5.37 -6.88
C LEU A 119 -24.29 -4.18 -7.84
N ASN A 120 -24.08 -2.94 -7.35
CA ASN A 120 -24.17 -1.72 -8.17
C ASN A 120 -22.80 -1.10 -8.52
N SER A 121 -21.69 -1.77 -8.20
CA SER A 121 -20.37 -1.27 -8.56
C SER A 121 -20.12 -1.52 -10.05
N ILE A 122 -20.58 -0.58 -10.88
CA ILE A 122 -20.36 -0.56 -12.32
C ILE A 122 -18.85 -0.57 -12.55
N LYS A 123 -18.37 -1.64 -13.20
CA LYS A 123 -17.02 -1.64 -13.73
C LYS A 123 -16.99 -0.74 -14.96
N VAL A 124 -16.06 0.18 -14.97
CA VAL A 124 -15.81 1.07 -16.10
C VAL A 124 -14.44 0.75 -16.68
N THR A 125 -14.28 0.96 -17.98
CA THR A 125 -12.98 0.81 -18.64
C THR A 125 -12.43 2.20 -18.93
N LYS A 126 -11.18 2.44 -18.50
CA LYS A 126 -10.44 3.68 -18.77
C LYS A 126 -9.05 3.34 -19.31
N GLN A 127 -8.48 4.24 -20.08
CA GLN A 127 -7.15 4.07 -20.65
C GLN A 127 -6.05 4.60 -19.73
N CYS A 128 -4.98 3.83 -19.59
CA CYS A 128 -3.80 4.25 -18.86
C CYS A 128 -3.17 5.49 -19.52
N PRO A 129 -2.95 6.59 -18.78
CA PRO A 129 -2.39 7.83 -19.34
C PRO A 129 -0.91 7.74 -19.72
N HIS A 130 -0.24 6.62 -19.42
CA HIS A 130 1.16 6.38 -19.78
C HIS A 130 1.32 5.62 -21.09
N CYS A 131 0.45 4.65 -21.36
CA CYS A 131 0.62 3.71 -22.49
C CYS A 131 -0.65 3.46 -23.31
N GLY A 132 -1.78 4.07 -22.95
CA GLY A 132 -3.06 3.94 -23.66
C GLY A 132 -3.78 2.61 -23.49
N LYS A 133 -3.23 1.66 -22.70
CA LYS A 133 -3.87 0.35 -22.48
C LYS A 133 -5.12 0.47 -21.63
N ASP A 134 -6.13 -0.30 -22.00
CA ASP A 134 -7.39 -0.38 -21.26
C ASP A 134 -7.18 -1.02 -19.88
N HIS A 135 -7.89 -0.48 -18.89
CA HIS A 135 -7.96 -0.99 -17.54
C HIS A 135 -9.41 -0.99 -17.08
N CYS A 136 -9.89 -2.12 -16.59
CA CYS A 136 -11.26 -2.31 -16.13
C CYS A 136 -11.27 -2.46 -14.62
N ASP A 137 -11.83 -1.48 -13.92
CA ASP A 137 -11.97 -1.46 -12.46
C ASP A 137 -13.32 -0.82 -12.09
N PHE A 138 -13.65 -0.84 -10.80
CA PHE A 138 -14.85 -0.21 -10.27
C PHE A 138 -14.78 1.32 -10.41
N GLU A 139 -15.93 1.95 -10.65
CA GLU A 139 -16.01 3.41 -10.82
C GLU A 139 -15.46 4.21 -9.61
N ASP A 140 -15.54 3.66 -8.40
CA ASP A 140 -15.01 4.25 -7.17
C ASP A 140 -13.51 4.01 -6.97
N ALA A 141 -12.84 3.30 -7.88
CA ALA A 141 -11.41 3.07 -7.80
C ALA A 141 -10.64 4.38 -8.00
N ASP A 142 -9.66 4.60 -7.11
CA ASP A 142 -8.84 5.81 -7.11
C ASP A 142 -7.43 5.57 -7.62
N TYR A 143 -6.80 4.48 -7.19
CA TYR A 143 -5.40 4.18 -7.45
C TYR A 143 -5.31 2.83 -8.13
N VAL A 144 -4.62 2.81 -9.27
CA VAL A 144 -4.43 1.60 -10.09
C VAL A 144 -3.01 1.54 -10.60
N ILE A 145 -2.51 0.32 -10.80
CA ILE A 145 -1.21 0.06 -11.42
C ILE A 145 -1.47 -0.57 -12.79
N CYS A 146 -0.92 0.03 -13.84
CA CYS A 146 -1.12 -0.48 -15.19
C CYS A 146 -0.45 -1.86 -15.35
N GLY A 147 -1.21 -2.88 -15.74
CA GLY A 147 -0.76 -4.28 -15.84
C GLY A 147 -1.04 -5.11 -14.59
N TYR A 148 -1.83 -4.56 -13.67
CA TYR A 148 -2.34 -5.26 -12.49
C TYR A 148 -3.87 -5.29 -12.54
N SER A 149 -4.44 -5.93 -13.57
CA SER A 149 -5.89 -6.01 -13.78
C SER A 149 -6.56 -7.22 -13.13
N ASP A 150 -5.79 -8.26 -12.81
CA ASP A 150 -6.30 -9.45 -12.14
C ASP A 150 -5.66 -9.58 -10.74
N PRO A 151 -6.42 -9.30 -9.67
CA PRO A 151 -5.92 -9.45 -8.30
C PRO A 151 -5.46 -10.87 -7.94
N LYS A 152 -5.93 -11.90 -8.65
CA LYS A 152 -5.55 -13.30 -8.41
C LYS A 152 -4.25 -13.67 -9.12
N LEU A 153 -4.04 -13.18 -10.33
CA LEU A 153 -2.84 -13.48 -11.13
C LEU A 153 -1.69 -12.49 -10.87
N GLY A 154 -2.01 -11.33 -10.30
CA GLY A 154 -1.03 -10.27 -10.03
C GLY A 154 -0.68 -9.49 -11.30
N TYR A 155 0.62 -9.34 -11.56
CA TYR A 155 1.08 -8.64 -12.77
C TYR A 155 0.87 -9.52 -14.01
N ASP A 156 0.11 -9.01 -14.97
CA ASP A 156 -0.05 -9.65 -16.28
C ASP A 156 1.15 -9.44 -17.22
N TRP A 157 2.09 -8.57 -16.82
CA TRP A 157 3.26 -8.10 -17.59
C TRP A 157 2.93 -7.42 -18.93
N ILE A 158 1.66 -7.14 -19.19
CA ILE A 158 1.17 -6.45 -20.37
C ILE A 158 1.20 -4.93 -20.11
N GLY A 159 0.94 -4.47 -18.89
CA GLY A 159 0.96 -3.03 -18.57
C GLY A 159 2.34 -2.36 -18.51
N CYS A 160 2.34 -1.03 -18.44
CA CYS A 160 3.57 -0.24 -18.27
C CYS A 160 4.05 -0.15 -16.81
N GLN A 161 3.32 -0.76 -15.86
CA GLN A 161 3.66 -0.80 -14.43
C GLN A 161 3.75 0.57 -13.75
N LYS A 162 3.23 1.63 -14.41
CA LYS A 162 3.15 2.96 -13.83
C LYS A 162 1.80 3.17 -13.14
N ASP A 163 1.86 3.89 -12.02
CA ASP A 163 0.73 4.16 -11.14
C ASP A 163 -0.05 5.36 -11.66
N TRP A 164 -1.39 5.29 -11.66
CA TRP A 164 -2.22 6.42 -12.08
C TRP A 164 -3.54 6.47 -11.33
N CYS A 165 -4.20 7.64 -11.40
CA CYS A 165 -5.46 7.85 -10.73
C CYS A 165 -6.62 7.40 -11.61
N PHE A 166 -7.28 6.31 -11.24
CA PHE A 166 -8.40 5.77 -12.02
C PHE A 166 -9.59 6.73 -12.04
N ARG A 167 -9.86 7.46 -10.95
CA ARG A 167 -10.92 8.47 -10.86
C ARG A 167 -10.81 9.53 -11.95
N CYS A 168 -9.66 10.21 -12.06
CA CYS A 168 -9.47 11.32 -13.01
C CYS A 168 -8.72 10.98 -14.30
N GLY A 169 -8.20 9.75 -14.45
CA GLY A 169 -7.44 9.34 -15.63
C GLY A 169 -6.05 9.97 -15.74
N LYS A 170 -5.52 10.57 -14.68
CA LYS A 170 -4.25 11.31 -14.71
C LYS A 170 -3.10 10.57 -14.02
N LYS A 171 -1.86 10.93 -14.37
CA LYS A 171 -0.63 10.29 -13.91
C LYS A 171 -0.35 10.58 -12.43
N PHE A 172 0.32 9.65 -11.74
CA PHE A 172 1.03 9.95 -10.50
C PHE A 172 2.51 10.23 -10.83
N CYS A 173 3.17 11.08 -10.04
CA CYS A 173 4.58 11.42 -10.26
C CYS A 173 5.58 10.48 -9.57
N LYS A 174 5.07 9.46 -8.88
CA LYS A 174 5.85 8.43 -8.22
C LYS A 174 5.30 7.07 -8.58
N SER A 175 6.17 6.08 -8.57
CA SER A 175 5.83 4.67 -8.74
C SER A 175 6.20 3.87 -7.50
N TRP A 176 5.41 2.86 -7.17
CA TRP A 176 5.63 2.03 -5.99
C TRP A 176 7.06 1.50 -5.86
N ASN A 177 7.62 0.99 -6.96
CA ASN A 177 8.93 0.37 -6.99
C ASN A 177 10.08 1.39 -7.12
N ASP A 178 10.03 2.29 -8.11
CA ASP A 178 11.15 3.19 -8.39
C ASP A 178 11.36 4.21 -7.26
N ASP A 179 10.28 4.63 -6.61
CA ASP A 179 10.30 5.62 -5.52
C ASP A 179 10.23 5.00 -4.13
N GLN A 180 10.24 3.67 -4.03
CA GLN A 180 10.20 2.92 -2.77
C GLN A 180 9.05 3.38 -1.85
N LEU A 181 7.83 3.42 -2.38
CA LEU A 181 6.66 3.95 -1.65
C LEU A 181 6.27 3.13 -0.42
N PHE A 182 6.86 1.96 -0.21
CA PHE A 182 6.75 1.25 1.07
C PHE A 182 7.32 2.08 2.24
N ILE A 183 8.27 2.98 2.00
CA ILE A 183 8.78 3.95 2.98
C ILE A 183 7.83 5.16 3.07
N GLU A 184 7.30 5.44 4.26
CA GLU A 184 6.28 6.48 4.45
C GLU A 184 6.73 7.89 4.03
N SER A 185 7.98 8.27 4.31
CA SER A 185 8.55 9.55 3.88
C SER A 185 8.54 9.72 2.36
N ASN A 186 8.68 8.62 1.63
CA ASN A 186 8.72 8.61 0.17
C ASN A 186 7.33 8.70 -0.45
N ARG A 187 6.26 8.48 0.32
CA ARG A 187 4.87 8.64 -0.13
C ARG A 187 4.44 10.11 -0.31
N THR A 188 5.25 11.06 0.15
CA THR A 188 4.96 12.50 0.00
C THR A 188 4.96 12.91 -1.46
N HIS A 189 3.91 13.59 -1.88
CA HIS A 189 3.80 14.22 -3.20
C HIS A 189 3.29 15.64 -3.00
N ASP A 190 4.04 16.62 -3.47
CA ASP A 190 3.68 18.03 -3.52
C ASP A 190 3.82 18.56 -4.95
N GLY A 191 3.36 19.80 -5.19
CA GLY A 191 3.43 20.45 -6.50
C GLY A 191 4.86 20.45 -7.07
N VAL A 192 5.86 20.72 -6.22
CA VAL A 192 7.28 20.76 -6.58
C VAL A 192 7.76 19.39 -7.10
N CYS A 193 7.38 18.31 -6.43
CA CYS A 193 7.72 16.94 -6.82
C CYS A 193 7.16 16.60 -8.20
N CYS A 194 5.87 16.87 -8.44
CA CYS A 194 5.27 16.59 -9.76
C CYS A 194 5.73 17.55 -10.85
N GLU A 195 6.00 18.83 -10.56
CA GLU A 195 6.61 19.76 -11.53
C GLU A 195 8.00 19.28 -11.97
N LYS A 196 8.83 18.83 -11.01
CA LYS A 196 10.16 18.28 -11.31
C LYS A 196 10.05 17.02 -12.17
N HIS A 197 9.15 16.11 -11.81
CA HIS A 197 8.92 14.91 -12.60
C HIS A 197 8.41 15.25 -14.01
N ALA A 198 7.51 16.22 -14.15
CA ALA A 198 6.97 16.66 -15.43
C ALA A 198 8.07 17.22 -16.34
N LYS A 199 8.94 18.08 -15.80
CA LYS A 199 10.13 18.61 -16.50
C LYS A 199 11.07 17.49 -16.98
N ASN A 200 11.32 16.50 -16.12
CA ASN A 200 12.23 15.41 -16.44
C ASN A 200 11.70 14.45 -17.52
N ASN A 201 10.37 14.36 -17.68
CA ASN A 201 9.72 13.41 -18.58
C ASN A 201 8.97 14.08 -19.74
N ASN A 202 9.10 15.40 -19.90
CA ASN A 202 8.41 16.19 -20.91
C ASN A 202 6.87 16.05 -20.86
N PHE A 203 6.31 16.15 -19.65
CA PHE A 203 4.87 16.17 -19.41
C PHE A 203 4.38 17.58 -19.03
N ASN A 204 3.09 17.82 -19.18
CA ASN A 204 2.45 19.10 -18.85
C ASN A 204 1.88 19.06 -17.42
N TYR A 205 2.47 19.83 -16.51
CA TYR A 205 1.91 20.03 -15.17
C TYR A 205 1.10 21.34 -15.12
N PRO A 206 -0.11 21.38 -14.51
CA PRO A 206 -0.79 20.31 -13.77
C PRO A 206 -1.69 19.38 -14.62
N ASP A 207 -1.76 19.61 -15.92
CA ASP A 207 -2.78 19.01 -16.79
C ASP A 207 -2.70 17.48 -16.87
N ASP A 208 -1.50 16.91 -16.95
CA ASP A 208 -1.27 15.46 -17.03
C ASP A 208 -1.35 14.74 -15.68
N TYR A 209 -1.39 15.48 -14.56
CA TYR A 209 -1.18 14.95 -13.21
C TYR A 209 -2.44 14.95 -12.36
N CYS A 210 -2.61 13.89 -11.56
CA CYS A 210 -3.73 13.76 -10.64
C CYS A 210 -3.73 14.88 -9.60
N GLN A 211 -4.85 15.58 -9.49
CA GLN A 211 -5.10 16.60 -8.47
C GLN A 211 -6.16 16.14 -7.44
N CYS A 212 -6.69 14.92 -7.56
CA CYS A 212 -7.79 14.43 -6.70
C CYS A 212 -7.39 14.30 -5.22
N ILE A 213 -6.09 14.09 -4.93
CA ILE A 213 -5.59 13.85 -3.57
C ILE A 213 -5.13 15.16 -2.89
N ASN A 214 -5.17 16.30 -3.59
CA ASN A 214 -4.83 17.61 -3.01
C ASN A 214 -5.87 18.16 -2.01
N LEU A 215 -6.91 17.39 -1.67
CA LEU A 215 -7.99 17.85 -0.79
C LEU A 215 -7.74 17.71 0.72
N ASN A 216 -6.62 17.14 1.20
CA ASN A 216 -6.10 17.34 2.58
C ASN A 216 -5.00 16.31 2.92
N ILE A 217 -3.74 16.62 2.63
CA ILE A 217 -2.69 16.27 3.59
C ILE A 217 -1.89 17.54 3.84
N ASN A 218 -2.36 18.32 4.81
CA ASN A 218 -1.64 19.42 5.40
C ASN A 218 -0.33 18.85 5.97
N ARG A 219 0.78 18.96 5.23
CA ARG A 219 2.12 18.63 5.71
C ARG A 219 2.80 19.97 5.95
N HIS A 220 3.03 20.29 7.22
CA HIS A 220 3.44 21.57 7.80
C HIS A 220 2.30 22.49 8.25
N ASN A 221 1.87 22.25 9.49
CA ASN A 221 1.70 23.31 10.48
C ASN A 221 2.08 22.75 11.86
N PHE A 222 3.38 22.65 12.11
CA PHE A 222 3.86 22.86 13.48
C PHE A 222 3.84 24.38 13.65
N ILE A 223 2.79 24.90 14.26
CA ILE A 223 2.85 26.21 14.91
C ILE A 223 3.49 25.97 16.27
N ILE A 224 4.47 26.83 16.56
CA ILE A 224 5.31 26.93 17.76
C ILE A 224 4.51 26.74 19.06
#